data_AF-A0A5C6J5J5-F1
#
_entry.id   AF-A0A5C6J5J5-F1
#
_cell.length_a   1.000
_cell.length_b   1.000
_cell.length_c   1.000
_cell.angle_alpha   90.00
_cell.angle_beta   90.00
_cell.angle_gamma   90.00
#
_symmetry.space_group_name_H-M   'P 1'
#
loop_
_entity.id
_entity.type
_entity.pdbx_description
1 polymer ?
#
loop_
_entity_poly.entity_id
_entity_poly.type
_entity_poly.pdbx_seq_one_letter_code
_entity_poly.pdbx_strand_id
1 'polypeptide(L)'
;TATGKPDVAAAVDEVKRLLGEGRITQAVDVLGAILPAAAEQHGEHSPVVRTLRKQYAATLMDDGQYRRALPELRRLADERAAEAGQADPAALRFRYDAAQCLEQLGEPAAALAEYRALLPYYENQYVSGDPQQAHEVRRRIGHLLLALGDRAAAHDTLARLVLDVERLGGPGHPMAVEIRRTLHWLGQVRG
;
A
#
# COMPACT_ATOMS: atom_id res chain seq x y z
N THR A 1 5.73 -43.33 -2.87
CA THR A 1 6.63 -42.32 -3.43
C THR A 1 6.84 -41.25 -2.38
N ALA A 2 8.05 -41.12 -1.85
CA ALA A 2 8.35 -40.11 -0.84
C ALA A 2 8.42 -38.74 -1.53
N THR A 3 7.33 -38.00 -1.53
CA THR A 3 7.38 -36.56 -1.79
C THR A 3 8.19 -35.96 -0.63
N GLY A 4 9.46 -35.66 -0.91
CA GLY A 4 10.34 -34.97 0.03
C GLY A 4 9.64 -33.71 0.54
N LYS A 5 9.82 -33.40 1.84
CA LYS A 5 9.24 -32.19 2.43
C LYS A 5 9.63 -30.99 1.57
N PRO A 6 8.67 -30.12 1.20
CA PRO A 6 8.96 -28.92 0.42
C PRO A 6 10.10 -28.11 1.06
N ASP A 7 11.13 -27.81 0.27
CA ASP A 7 12.34 -27.13 0.73
C ASP A 7 12.15 -25.61 0.62
N VAL A 8 11.83 -24.99 1.76
CA VAL A 8 11.61 -23.55 1.88
C VAL A 8 12.90 -22.77 1.56
N ALA A 9 14.07 -23.29 1.91
CA ALA A 9 15.34 -22.60 1.68
C ALA A 9 15.66 -22.56 0.19
N ALA A 10 15.54 -23.70 -0.51
CA ALA A 10 15.73 -23.76 -1.96
C ALA A 10 14.76 -22.83 -2.71
N ALA A 11 13.49 -22.77 -2.29
CA ALA A 11 12.51 -21.87 -2.88
C ALA A 11 12.89 -20.39 -2.70
N VAL A 12 13.38 -20.01 -1.52
CA VAL A 12 13.82 -18.64 -1.24
C VAL A 12 15.02 -18.25 -2.11
N ASP A 13 15.97 -19.15 -2.31
CA ASP A 13 17.12 -18.88 -3.19
C ASP A 13 16.73 -18.78 -4.66
N GLU A 14 15.81 -19.62 -5.12
CA GLU A 14 15.23 -19.52 -6.46
C GLU A 14 14.48 -18.20 -6.67
N VAL A 15 13.69 -17.75 -5.69
CA VAL A 15 13.01 -16.46 -5.73
C VAL A 15 14.01 -15.32 -5.86
N LYS A 16 15.09 -15.31 -5.08
CA LYS A 16 16.14 -14.27 -5.20
C LYS A 16 16.73 -14.23 -6.60
N ARG A 17 17.03 -15.40 -7.17
CA ARG A 17 17.57 -15.52 -8.53
C ARG A 17 16.59 -14.96 -9.56
N LEU A 18 15.32 -15.37 -9.51
CA LEU A 18 14.27 -14.90 -10.42
C LEU A 18 14.07 -13.38 -10.34
N LEU A 19 14.03 -12.81 -9.14
CA LEU A 19 13.92 -11.36 -8.95
C LEU A 19 15.13 -10.61 -9.50
N GLY A 20 16.35 -11.14 -9.31
CA GLY A 20 17.57 -10.57 -9.91
C GLY A 20 17.57 -10.60 -11.44
N GLU A 21 16.87 -11.56 -12.04
CA GLU A 21 16.66 -11.67 -13.50
C GLU A 21 15.46 -10.85 -14.02
N GLY A 22 14.73 -10.15 -13.14
CA GLY A 22 13.51 -9.42 -13.50
C GLY A 22 12.31 -10.32 -13.81
N ARG A 23 12.36 -11.61 -13.46
CA ARG A 23 11.32 -12.61 -13.73
C ARG A 23 10.26 -12.62 -12.61
N ILE A 24 9.62 -11.47 -12.42
CA ILE A 24 8.74 -11.18 -11.27
C ILE A 24 7.58 -12.19 -11.18
N THR A 25 6.85 -12.43 -12.28
CA THR A 25 5.72 -13.37 -12.29
C THR A 25 6.13 -14.79 -11.85
N GLN A 26 7.32 -15.25 -12.23
CA GLN A 26 7.79 -16.59 -11.84
C GLN A 26 8.20 -16.62 -10.36
N ALA A 27 8.73 -15.52 -9.83
CA ALA A 27 8.96 -15.39 -8.40
C ALA A 27 7.64 -15.43 -7.61
N VAL A 28 6.56 -14.80 -8.12
CA VAL A 28 5.21 -14.92 -7.54
C VAL A 28 4.75 -16.37 -7.49
N ASP A 29 4.95 -17.12 -8.57
CA ASP A 29 4.50 -18.52 -8.64
C ASP A 29 5.24 -19.41 -7.64
N VAL A 30 6.57 -19.25 -7.53
CA VAL A 30 7.37 -19.99 -6.53
C VAL A 30 6.94 -19.64 -5.11
N LEU A 31 6.77 -18.35 -4.79
CA LEU A 31 6.32 -17.90 -3.47
C LEU A 31 4.92 -18.43 -3.13
N GLY A 32 3.98 -18.35 -4.08
CA GLY A 32 2.61 -18.84 -3.91
C GLY A 32 2.54 -20.35 -3.72
N ALA A 33 3.43 -21.11 -4.36
CA ALA A 33 3.50 -22.56 -4.22
C ALA A 33 4.13 -23.00 -2.89
N ILE A 34 5.17 -22.31 -2.41
CA ILE A 34 5.89 -22.72 -1.20
C ILE A 34 5.22 -22.24 0.09
N LEU A 35 4.47 -21.14 0.07
CA LEU A 35 3.89 -20.53 1.27
C LEU A 35 2.96 -21.47 2.08
N PRO A 36 2.02 -22.23 1.47
CA PRO A 36 1.19 -23.18 2.21
C PRO A 36 2.01 -24.30 2.85
N ALA A 37 3.00 -24.82 2.13
CA ALA A 37 3.93 -25.82 2.62
C ALA A 37 4.74 -25.32 3.82
N ALA A 38 5.26 -24.09 3.77
CA ALA A 38 5.95 -23.47 4.89
C ALA A 38 5.02 -23.30 6.10
N ALA A 39 3.76 -22.95 5.88
CA ALA A 39 2.75 -22.83 6.93
C ALA A 39 2.44 -24.15 7.62
N GLU A 40 2.32 -25.24 6.88
CA GLU A 40 2.15 -26.59 7.44
C GLU A 40 3.38 -27.06 8.25
N GLN A 41 4.58 -26.73 7.79
CA GLN A 41 5.83 -27.18 8.43
C GLN A 41 6.22 -26.38 9.67
N HIS A 42 6.06 -25.05 9.63
CA HIS A 42 6.56 -24.15 10.66
C HIS A 42 5.46 -23.52 11.50
N GLY A 43 4.20 -23.64 11.08
CA GLY A 43 3.05 -22.99 11.69
C GLY A 43 2.75 -21.65 11.02
N GLU A 44 1.46 -21.38 10.89
CA GLU A 44 0.90 -20.23 10.16
C GLU A 44 1.41 -18.86 10.64
N HIS A 45 1.66 -18.72 11.93
CA HIS A 45 2.15 -17.48 12.54
C HIS A 45 3.66 -17.48 12.80
N SER A 46 4.41 -18.43 12.21
CA SER A 46 5.86 -18.50 12.40
C SER A 46 6.59 -17.34 11.71
N PRO A 47 7.75 -16.91 12.24
CA PRO A 47 8.57 -15.86 11.61
C PRO A 47 8.97 -16.16 10.17
N VAL A 48 9.19 -17.45 9.86
CA VAL A 48 9.51 -17.92 8.50
C VAL A 48 8.35 -17.64 7.55
N VAL A 49 7.13 -18.09 7.91
CA VAL A 49 5.92 -17.91 7.08
C VAL A 49 5.60 -16.43 6.90
N ARG A 50 5.73 -15.63 7.95
CA ARG A 50 5.51 -14.18 7.85
C ARG A 50 6.50 -13.50 6.91
N THR A 51 7.77 -13.90 6.96
CA THR A 51 8.80 -13.39 6.05
C THR A 51 8.48 -13.73 4.60
N LEU A 52 8.12 -14.99 4.33
CA LEU A 52 7.69 -15.41 2.99
C LEU A 52 6.42 -14.69 2.54
N ARG A 53 5.42 -14.54 3.41
CA ARG A 53 4.16 -13.83 3.10
C ARG A 53 4.41 -12.37 2.76
N LYS A 54 5.30 -11.70 3.50
CA LYS A 54 5.74 -10.33 3.20
C LYS A 54 6.39 -10.25 1.82
N GLN A 55 7.29 -11.17 1.50
CA GLN A 55 7.93 -11.21 0.19
C GLN A 55 6.90 -11.47 -0.92
N TYR A 56 6.00 -12.43 -0.73
CA TYR A 56 4.92 -12.74 -1.66
C TYR A 56 4.01 -11.55 -1.91
N ALA A 57 3.54 -10.87 -0.86
CA ALA A 57 2.70 -9.68 -0.99
C ALA A 57 3.43 -8.57 -1.77
N ALA A 58 4.71 -8.32 -1.47
CA ALA A 58 5.50 -7.33 -2.20
C ALA A 58 5.67 -7.70 -3.68
N THR A 59 6.03 -8.95 -3.99
CA THR A 59 6.20 -9.40 -5.37
C THR A 59 4.88 -9.38 -6.15
N LEU A 60 3.75 -9.67 -5.49
CA LEU A 60 2.43 -9.52 -6.09
C LEU A 60 2.11 -8.05 -6.43
N MET A 61 2.51 -7.11 -5.58
CA MET A 61 2.35 -5.67 -5.86
C MET A 61 3.19 -5.24 -7.06
N ASP A 62 4.44 -5.68 -7.13
CA ASP A 62 5.37 -5.37 -8.23
C ASP A 62 4.89 -5.96 -9.57
N ASP A 63 4.29 -7.15 -9.53
CA ASP A 63 3.71 -7.82 -10.71
C ASP A 63 2.30 -7.29 -11.09
N GLY A 64 1.74 -6.37 -10.30
CA GLY A 64 0.39 -5.81 -10.53
C GLY A 64 -0.76 -6.76 -10.18
N GLN A 65 -0.51 -7.83 -9.45
CA GLN A 65 -1.51 -8.83 -9.04
C GLN A 65 -2.29 -8.39 -7.78
N TYR A 66 -2.88 -7.20 -7.81
CA TYR A 66 -3.50 -6.53 -6.66
C TYR A 66 -4.60 -7.34 -5.98
N ARG A 67 -5.39 -8.12 -6.75
CA ARG A 67 -6.45 -8.97 -6.21
C ARG A 67 -5.91 -10.06 -5.27
N ARG A 68 -4.70 -10.57 -5.56
CA ARG A 68 -4.00 -11.55 -4.72
C ARG A 68 -3.22 -10.86 -3.60
N ALA A 69 -2.67 -9.67 -3.83
CA ALA A 69 -1.90 -8.93 -2.82
C ALA A 69 -2.78 -8.46 -1.64
N LEU A 70 -3.99 -7.96 -1.92
CA LEU A 70 -4.88 -7.37 -0.93
C LEU A 70 -5.13 -8.23 0.32
N PRO A 71 -5.56 -9.52 0.22
CA PRO A 71 -5.75 -10.35 1.41
C PRO A 71 -4.47 -10.59 2.21
N GLU A 72 -3.31 -10.69 1.52
CA GLU A 72 -2.01 -10.88 2.18
C GLU A 72 -1.57 -9.64 2.96
N LEU A 73 -1.76 -8.46 2.38
CA LEU A 73 -1.45 -7.18 3.02
C LEU A 73 -2.35 -6.92 4.24
N ARG A 74 -3.65 -7.20 4.13
CA ARG A 74 -4.59 -7.09 5.26
C ARG A 74 -4.17 -8.00 6.41
N ARG A 75 -3.83 -9.24 6.11
CA ARG A 75 -3.34 -10.19 7.11
C ARG A 75 -2.06 -9.72 7.79
N LEU A 76 -1.07 -9.27 7.01
CA LEU A 76 0.18 -8.74 7.55
C LEU A 76 -0.04 -7.49 8.42
N ALA A 77 -0.98 -6.63 8.04
CA ALA A 77 -1.39 -5.48 8.84
C ALA A 77 -2.01 -5.91 10.18
N ASP A 78 -2.98 -6.83 10.15
CA ASP A 78 -3.70 -7.30 11.33
C ASP A 78 -2.77 -8.01 12.31
N GLU A 79 -1.91 -8.90 11.82
CA GLU A 79 -0.91 -9.58 12.64
C GLU A 79 0.05 -8.58 13.30
N ARG A 80 0.55 -7.60 12.54
CA ARG A 80 1.49 -6.61 13.07
C ARG A 80 0.84 -5.67 14.07
N ALA A 81 -0.41 -5.28 13.82
CA ALA A 81 -1.18 -4.43 14.71
C ALA A 81 -1.60 -5.16 16.01
N ALA A 82 -1.85 -6.46 15.96
CA ALA A 82 -2.08 -7.28 17.14
C ALA A 82 -0.82 -7.36 18.04
N GLU A 83 0.37 -7.33 17.44
CA GLU A 83 1.64 -7.49 18.17
C GLU A 83 2.20 -6.20 18.76
N ALA A 84 2.13 -5.09 18.03
CA ALA A 84 2.72 -3.81 18.48
C ALA A 84 1.74 -2.63 18.45
N GLY A 85 0.45 -2.90 18.24
CA GLY A 85 -0.60 -1.89 18.25
C GLY A 85 -0.89 -1.28 16.88
N GLN A 86 -2.04 -0.61 16.80
CA GLN A 86 -2.60 -0.05 15.56
C GLN A 86 -1.76 1.08 14.93
N ALA A 87 -0.89 1.71 15.73
CA ALA A 87 0.00 2.78 15.27
C ALA A 87 1.37 2.25 14.81
N ASP A 88 1.59 0.93 14.78
CA ASP A 88 2.84 0.35 14.32
C ASP A 88 3.14 0.74 12.86
N PRO A 89 4.33 1.31 12.55
CA PRO A 89 4.65 1.78 11.21
C PRO A 89 4.55 0.72 10.11
N ALA A 90 4.88 -0.55 10.43
CA ALA A 90 4.78 -1.62 9.45
C ALA A 90 3.32 -2.03 9.21
N ALA A 91 2.49 -2.06 10.26
CA ALA A 91 1.05 -2.26 10.12
C ALA A 91 0.41 -1.17 9.26
N LEU A 92 0.72 0.10 9.53
CA LEU A 92 0.23 1.24 8.75
C LEU A 92 0.68 1.15 7.28
N ARG A 93 1.92 0.74 7.03
CA ARG A 93 2.42 0.56 5.65
C ARG A 93 1.65 -0.51 4.89
N PHE A 94 1.39 -1.67 5.49
CA PHE A 94 0.60 -2.72 4.83
C PHE A 94 -0.83 -2.28 4.55
N ARG A 95 -1.45 -1.52 5.46
CA ARG A 95 -2.78 -0.92 5.21
C ARG A 95 -2.76 0.10 4.08
N TYR A 96 -1.71 0.92 3.99
CA TYR A 96 -1.53 1.86 2.88
C TYR A 96 -1.41 1.13 1.54
N ASP A 97 -0.59 0.08 1.47
CA ASP A 97 -0.42 -0.75 0.27
C ASP A 97 -1.74 -1.49 -0.08
N ALA A 98 -2.52 -1.91 0.92
CA ALA A 98 -3.87 -2.48 0.73
C ALA A 98 -4.85 -1.45 0.16
N ALA A 99 -4.81 -0.20 0.61
CA ALA A 99 -5.60 0.89 0.03
C ALA A 99 -5.22 1.13 -1.44
N GLN A 100 -3.92 1.05 -1.78
CA GLN A 100 -3.47 1.13 -3.17
C GLN A 100 -4.00 -0.03 -4.02
N CYS A 101 -4.06 -1.25 -3.48
CA CYS A 101 -4.71 -2.37 -4.17
C CYS A 101 -6.15 -2.06 -4.53
N LEU A 102 -6.93 -1.49 -3.59
CA LEU A 102 -8.33 -1.14 -3.81
C LEU A 102 -8.48 -0.09 -4.92
N GLU A 103 -7.58 0.90 -5.00
CA GLU A 103 -7.57 1.85 -6.12
C GLU A 103 -7.39 1.14 -7.47
N GLN A 104 -6.39 0.25 -7.56
CA GLN A 104 -6.08 -0.47 -8.80
C GLN A 104 -7.16 -1.49 -9.20
N LEU A 105 -7.91 -1.99 -8.22
CA LEU A 105 -9.06 -2.88 -8.45
C LEU A 105 -10.34 -2.13 -8.85
N GLY A 106 -10.31 -0.79 -8.88
CA GLY A 106 -11.47 0.02 -9.22
C GLY A 106 -12.49 0.11 -8.07
N GLU A 107 -12.02 0.05 -6.82
CA GLU A 107 -12.84 0.15 -5.61
C GLU A 107 -12.61 1.48 -4.85
N PRO A 108 -12.91 2.64 -5.46
CA PRO A 108 -12.52 3.94 -4.92
C PRO A 108 -13.17 4.28 -3.58
N ALA A 109 -14.39 3.79 -3.32
CA ALA A 109 -15.07 4.01 -2.04
C ALA A 109 -14.37 3.26 -0.89
N ALA A 110 -13.92 2.02 -1.14
CA ALA A 110 -13.19 1.23 -0.15
C ALA A 110 -11.78 1.81 0.10
N ALA A 111 -11.07 2.20 -0.97
CA ALA A 111 -9.79 2.88 -0.85
C ALA A 111 -9.90 4.19 -0.04
N LEU A 112 -10.92 5.00 -0.31
CA LEU A 112 -11.16 6.26 0.40
C LEU A 112 -11.39 6.03 1.91
N ALA A 113 -12.13 4.98 2.28
CA ALA A 113 -12.36 4.63 3.67
C ALA A 113 -11.04 4.26 4.38
N GLU A 114 -10.18 3.46 3.75
CA GLU A 114 -8.88 3.09 4.31
C GLU A 114 -7.95 4.30 4.45
N TYR A 115 -7.86 5.16 3.43
CA TYR A 115 -7.02 6.37 3.52
C TYR A 115 -7.49 7.34 4.61
N ARG A 116 -8.80 7.50 4.79
CA ARG A 116 -9.36 8.30 5.90
C ARG A 116 -9.02 7.70 7.26
N ALA A 117 -9.02 6.37 7.39
CA ALA A 117 -8.64 5.70 8.62
C ALA A 117 -7.13 5.80 8.91
N LEU A 118 -6.29 5.86 7.87
CA LEU A 118 -4.84 5.99 7.99
C LEU A 118 -4.38 7.42 8.28
N LEU A 119 -5.08 8.42 7.75
CA LEU A 119 -4.64 9.81 7.80
C LEU A 119 -4.30 10.32 9.22
N PRO A 120 -5.09 10.05 10.27
CA PRO A 120 -4.77 10.50 11.63
C PRO A 120 -3.44 9.96 12.17
N TYR A 121 -3.02 8.77 11.74
CA TYR A 121 -1.74 8.20 12.14
C TYR A 121 -0.57 8.90 11.46
N TYR A 122 -0.70 9.22 10.17
CA TYR A 122 0.35 9.95 9.43
C TYR A 122 0.42 11.44 9.78
N GLU A 123 -0.68 12.03 10.25
CA GLU A 123 -0.68 13.41 10.75
C GLU A 123 -0.12 13.53 12.18
N ASN A 124 -0.08 12.42 12.92
CA ASN A 124 0.47 12.41 14.26
C ASN A 124 2.00 12.42 14.21
N GLN A 125 2.59 13.55 14.61
CA GLN A 125 4.04 13.79 14.60
C GLN A 125 4.85 12.78 15.43
N TYR A 126 4.23 12.16 16.44
CA TYR A 126 4.86 11.12 17.27
C TYR A 126 4.85 9.73 16.61
N VAL A 127 3.95 9.52 15.64
CA VAL A 127 3.84 8.28 14.87
C VAL A 127 4.59 8.42 13.53
N SER A 128 4.55 9.59 12.92
CA SER A 128 5.25 9.93 11.69
C SER A 128 5.98 11.26 11.84
N GLY A 129 7.31 11.24 11.80
CA GLY A 129 8.13 12.46 11.91
C GLY A 129 8.22 13.29 10.63
N ASP A 130 7.65 12.82 9.53
CA ASP A 130 7.71 13.46 8.20
C ASP A 130 6.30 13.65 7.60
N PRO A 131 5.87 14.89 7.30
CA PRO A 131 4.55 15.16 6.72
C PRO A 131 4.35 14.59 5.31
N GLN A 132 5.39 14.12 4.61
CA GLN A 132 5.28 13.62 3.24
C GLN A 132 4.22 12.52 3.08
N GLN A 133 4.13 11.57 4.02
CA GLN A 133 3.13 10.50 3.94
C GLN A 133 1.70 11.01 4.15
N ALA A 134 1.49 11.93 5.10
CA ALA A 134 0.20 12.58 5.27
C ALA A 134 -0.21 13.37 4.02
N HIS A 135 0.74 14.06 3.37
CA HIS A 135 0.48 14.79 2.12
C HIS A 135 0.08 13.86 0.98
N GLU A 136 0.75 12.73 0.81
CA GLU A 136 0.40 11.73 -0.20
C GLU A 136 -0.98 11.11 0.06
N VAL A 137 -1.31 10.76 1.32
CA VAL A 137 -2.64 10.24 1.68
C VAL A 137 -3.73 11.27 1.40
N ARG A 138 -3.53 12.55 1.76
CA ARG A 138 -4.48 13.63 1.45
C ARG A 138 -4.66 13.83 -0.05
N ARG A 139 -3.59 13.71 -0.85
CA ARG A 139 -3.66 13.80 -2.32
C ARG A 139 -4.54 12.69 -2.89
N ARG A 140 -4.32 11.45 -2.44
CA ARG A 140 -5.14 10.29 -2.84
C ARG A 140 -6.60 10.47 -2.45
N ILE A 141 -6.88 10.92 -1.23
CA ILE A 141 -8.24 11.24 -0.78
C ILE A 141 -8.90 12.26 -1.73
N GLY A 142 -8.21 13.34 -2.07
CA GLY A 142 -8.71 14.35 -3.01
C GLY A 142 -9.07 13.78 -4.38
N HIS A 143 -8.21 12.95 -4.96
CA HIS A 143 -8.47 12.31 -6.25
C HIS A 143 -9.57 11.25 -6.20
N LEU A 144 -9.66 10.47 -5.12
CA LEU A 144 -10.74 9.50 -4.94
C LEU A 144 -12.11 10.18 -4.78
N LEU A 145 -12.17 11.32 -4.09
CA LEU A 145 -13.38 12.13 -4.01
C LEU A 145 -13.82 12.61 -5.41
N LEU A 146 -12.88 12.96 -6.30
CA LEU A 146 -13.19 13.28 -7.69
C LEU A 146 -13.73 12.07 -8.46
N ALA A 147 -13.10 10.91 -8.31
CA ALA A 147 -13.55 9.68 -8.96
C ALA A 147 -14.97 9.29 -8.51
N LEU A 148 -15.33 9.58 -7.26
CA LEU A 148 -16.66 9.36 -6.69
C LEU A 148 -17.65 10.51 -6.98
N GLY A 149 -17.21 11.56 -7.67
CA GLY A 149 -18.05 12.70 -8.07
C GLY A 149 -18.23 13.80 -7.01
N ASP A 150 -17.64 13.66 -5.82
CA ASP A 150 -17.67 14.68 -4.77
C ASP A 150 -16.62 15.77 -5.03
N ARG A 151 -16.91 16.59 -6.04
CA ARG A 151 -16.04 17.69 -6.47
C ARG A 151 -15.82 18.74 -5.39
N ALA A 152 -16.79 18.95 -4.50
CA ALA A 152 -16.69 19.94 -3.44
C ALA A 152 -15.69 19.51 -2.37
N ALA A 153 -15.84 18.30 -1.82
CA ALA A 153 -14.91 17.79 -0.84
C ALA A 153 -13.49 17.59 -1.42
N ALA A 154 -13.40 17.18 -2.70
CA ALA A 154 -12.13 17.08 -3.40
C ALA A 154 -11.42 18.43 -3.49
N HIS A 155 -12.12 19.48 -3.94
CA HIS A 155 -11.59 20.83 -4.02
C HIS A 155 -11.05 21.29 -2.66
N ASP A 156 -11.84 21.15 -1.59
CA ASP A 156 -11.44 21.62 -0.25
C ASP A 156 -10.23 20.85 0.29
N THR A 157 -10.18 19.55 0.06
CA THR A 157 -9.04 18.70 0.47
C THR A 157 -7.77 19.11 -0.27
N LEU A 158 -7.84 19.25 -1.59
CA LEU A 158 -6.71 19.60 -2.45
C LEU A 158 -6.24 21.04 -2.24
N ALA A 159 -7.16 21.99 -2.02
CA ALA A 159 -6.83 23.39 -1.75
C ALA A 159 -6.09 23.58 -0.42
N ARG A 160 -6.44 22.82 0.62
CA ARG A 160 -5.67 22.83 1.88
C ARG A 160 -4.30 22.17 1.70
N LEU A 161 -4.25 21.05 0.99
CA LEU A 161 -3.00 20.31 0.77
C LEU A 161 -1.96 21.14 0.01
N VAL A 162 -2.36 21.87 -1.04
CA VAL A 162 -1.39 22.67 -1.80
C VAL A 162 -0.74 23.75 -0.93
N LEU A 163 -1.49 24.40 -0.03
CA LEU A 163 -0.93 25.37 0.91
C LEU A 163 0.11 24.74 1.86
N ASP A 164 -0.20 23.55 2.39
CA ASP A 164 0.70 22.82 3.29
C ASP A 164 2.00 22.39 2.58
N VAL A 165 1.89 21.87 1.35
CA VAL A 165 3.03 21.44 0.53
C VAL A 165 3.90 22.64 0.14
N GLU A 166 3.30 23.75 -0.28
CA GLU A 166 4.04 24.96 -0.67
C GLU A 166 4.78 25.59 0.50
N ARG A 167 4.24 25.51 1.72
CA ARG A 167 4.91 26.02 2.93
C ARG A 167 6.26 25.33 3.19
N LEU A 168 6.39 24.06 2.83
CA LEU A 168 7.61 23.26 3.07
C LEU A 168 8.52 23.19 1.85
N GLY A 169 7.96 22.96 0.66
CA GLY A 169 8.70 22.72 -0.59
C GLY A 169 8.67 23.87 -1.59
N GLY A 170 8.00 24.98 -1.27
CA GLY A 170 7.80 26.11 -2.16
C GLY A 170 6.80 25.84 -3.30
N PRO A 171 6.47 26.88 -4.09
CA PRO A 171 5.47 26.79 -5.17
C PRO A 171 5.89 25.91 -6.35
N GLY A 172 7.18 25.59 -6.48
CA GLY A 172 7.71 24.71 -7.53
C GLY A 172 7.64 23.21 -7.20
N HIS A 173 7.18 22.84 -6.00
CA HIS A 173 7.11 21.45 -5.58
C HIS A 173 6.23 20.64 -6.55
N PRO A 174 6.68 19.46 -7.06
CA PRO A 174 5.96 18.70 -8.08
C PRO A 174 4.50 18.40 -7.71
N MET A 175 4.26 18.02 -6.45
CA MET A 175 2.90 17.77 -5.95
C MET A 175 2.03 19.03 -5.95
N ALA A 176 2.58 20.20 -5.59
CA ALA A 176 1.82 21.45 -5.61
C ALA A 176 1.43 21.83 -7.05
N VAL A 177 2.35 21.65 -8.00
CA VAL A 177 2.09 21.89 -9.43
C VAL A 177 0.96 20.99 -9.95
N GLU A 178 1.00 19.69 -9.63
CA GLU A 178 -0.05 18.73 -9.98
C GLU A 178 -1.41 19.16 -9.40
N ILE A 179 -1.47 19.44 -8.11
CA ILE A 179 -2.71 19.80 -7.41
C ILE A 179 -3.32 21.09 -7.99
N ARG A 180 -2.50 22.12 -8.28
CA ARG A 180 -3.01 23.37 -8.89
C ARG A 180 -3.63 23.14 -10.26
N ARG A 181 -3.09 22.22 -11.08
CA ARG A 181 -3.71 21.86 -12.37
C ARG A 181 -5.08 21.25 -12.15
N THR A 182 -5.21 20.32 -11.19
CA THR A 182 -6.50 19.71 -10.83
C THR A 182 -7.50 20.75 -10.33
N LEU A 183 -7.08 21.66 -9.44
CA LEU A 183 -7.93 22.74 -8.92
C LEU A 183 -8.36 23.72 -10.01
N HIS A 184 -7.47 24.09 -10.92
CA HIS A 184 -7.80 24.96 -12.07
C HIS A 184 -8.87 24.31 -12.95
N TRP A 185 -8.71 23.03 -13.29
CA TRP A 185 -9.71 22.28 -14.04
C TRP A 185 -11.07 22.24 -13.32
N LEU A 186 -11.08 21.98 -12.01
CA LEU A 186 -12.32 22.00 -11.20
C LEU A 186 -13.02 23.36 -11.21
N GLY A 187 -12.26 24.46 -11.27
CA GLY A 187 -12.80 25.81 -11.39
C GLY A 187 -13.46 26.06 -12.74
N GLN A 188 -12.94 25.49 -13.83
CA GLN A 188 -13.51 25.62 -15.18
C GLN A 188 -14.81 24.83 -15.36
N VAL A 189 -14.93 23.66 -14.72
CA VAL A 189 -16.13 22.80 -14.84
C VAL A 189 -17.29 23.29 -13.96
N ARG A 190 -17.03 24.23 -13.05
CA ARG A 190 -18.05 24.89 -12.20
C ARG A 190 -18.65 26.16 -12.83
N GLY A 191 -18.04 26.71 -13.87
CA GLY A 191 -18.53 27.87 -14.64
C GLY A 191 -19.28 27.42 -15.89
#